data_AF-A0A2A9PF16-F1
#
_entry.id   AF-A0A2A9PF16-F1
#
_cell.length_a   1.000
_cell.length_b   1.000
_cell.length_c   1.000
_cell.angle_alpha   90.00
_cell.angle_beta   90.00
_cell.angle_gamma   90.00
#
_symmetry.space_group_name_H-M   'P 1'
#
loop_
_entity.id
_entity.type
_entity.pdbx_description
1 polymer ?
#
loop_
_entity_poly.entity_id
_entity_poly.type
_entity_poly.pdbx_seq_one_letter_code
_entity_poly.pdbx_strand_id
1 'polypeptide(L)'
;MMLRKALPLALALPITASIAAEAAPPDITFLCQEMPDICTNMCWAVRCAKPTFSQQLTLDYPSDDLRRQRLESSGCARCASNATVSARNDACNAYPFPDTSESVSSNASAVSRCVPREQQTKQDADVAILAKKFRQTGQRSFRINFGNPGAAGVKYCLSEPCENDDREEQEEALQKRALAAPFRVFMTNSGMTVASMDDLGADYSFTRRVGAEEKLSPQAQMWQEDFKGERYAFVTDSVVREMNAAEIRGKTGR
;
A
#
# COMPACT_ATOMS: atom_id res chain seq x y z
N MET A 1 24.40 54.63 -54.12
CA MET A 1 24.57 53.18 -53.79
C MET A 1 24.64 53.03 -52.28
N MET A 2 23.53 52.71 -51.61
CA MET A 2 23.51 52.39 -50.18
C MET A 2 23.36 50.87 -50.02
N LEU A 3 24.42 50.22 -49.54
CA LEU A 3 24.47 48.78 -49.29
C LEU A 3 23.88 48.51 -47.91
N ARG A 4 22.64 48.01 -47.83
CA ARG A 4 22.03 47.56 -46.57
C ARG A 4 22.55 46.15 -46.25
N LYS A 5 23.34 46.03 -45.18
CA LYS A 5 23.75 44.75 -44.60
C LYS A 5 22.55 44.12 -43.87
N ALA A 6 22.15 42.92 -44.31
CA ALA A 6 21.16 42.11 -43.62
C ALA A 6 21.80 41.40 -42.42
N LEU A 7 21.16 41.52 -41.25
CA LEU A 7 21.53 40.83 -40.02
C LEU A 7 20.82 39.46 -40.00
N PRO A 8 21.50 38.34 -39.73
CA PRO A 8 20.84 37.04 -39.65
C PRO A 8 20.11 36.92 -38.32
N LEU A 9 18.80 36.63 -38.40
CA LEU A 9 17.95 36.32 -37.25
C LEU A 9 18.22 34.86 -36.85
N ALA A 10 19.00 34.66 -35.77
CA ALA A 10 19.18 33.34 -35.20
C ALA A 10 17.91 32.95 -34.40
N LEU A 11 17.13 32.00 -34.92
CA LEU A 11 16.04 31.38 -34.17
C LEU A 11 16.64 30.52 -33.05
N ALA A 12 16.50 30.97 -31.81
CA ALA A 12 16.73 30.14 -30.63
C ALA A 12 15.51 29.22 -30.44
N LEU A 13 15.67 27.93 -30.71
CA LEU A 13 14.69 26.91 -30.36
C LEU A 13 14.70 26.75 -28.83
N PRO A 14 13.56 26.91 -28.13
CA PRO A 14 13.48 26.60 -26.72
C PRO A 14 13.66 25.09 -26.54
N ILE A 15 14.75 24.70 -25.88
CA ILE A 15 14.90 23.34 -25.35
C ILE A 15 13.88 23.24 -24.22
N THR A 16 12.71 22.65 -24.52
CA THR A 16 11.78 22.21 -23.49
C THR A 16 12.43 21.02 -22.80
N ALA A 17 13.19 21.29 -21.74
CA ALA A 17 13.58 20.27 -20.79
C ALA A 17 12.28 19.64 -20.28
N SER A 18 12.01 18.41 -20.71
CA SER A 18 10.96 17.60 -20.11
C SER A 18 11.40 17.38 -18.67
N ILE A 19 10.76 18.10 -17.75
CA ILE A 19 10.87 17.84 -16.33
C ILE A 19 10.26 16.45 -16.18
N ALA A 20 11.09 15.41 -16.19
CA ALA A 20 10.67 14.10 -15.78
C ALA A 20 10.15 14.30 -14.36
N ALA A 21 8.84 14.16 -14.16
CA ALA A 21 8.25 14.12 -12.84
C ALA A 21 9.05 13.07 -12.06
N GLU A 22 9.84 13.54 -11.11
CA GLU A 22 10.60 12.68 -10.22
C GLU A 22 9.54 11.83 -9.52
N ALA A 23 9.55 10.52 -9.82
CA ALA A 23 8.54 9.59 -9.34
C ALA A 23 8.39 9.79 -7.83
N ALA A 24 7.15 10.04 -7.38
CA ALA A 24 6.83 10.20 -5.97
C ALA A 24 7.46 9.05 -5.17
N PRO A 25 7.95 9.34 -3.95
CA PRO A 25 8.82 8.45 -3.17
C PRO A 25 8.21 7.05 -3.18
N PRO A 26 8.92 5.99 -3.63
CA PRO A 26 8.35 4.69 -3.95
C PRO A 26 7.36 4.19 -2.91
N ASP A 27 6.09 4.49 -3.19
CA ASP A 27 4.97 4.02 -2.43
C ASP A 27 4.69 2.59 -2.85
N ILE A 28 4.13 1.81 -1.96
CA ILE A 28 3.73 0.44 -2.23
C ILE A 28 2.21 0.35 -2.20
N THR A 29 1.63 -0.23 -3.25
CA THR A 29 0.19 -0.51 -3.27
C THR A 29 -0.03 -2.00 -3.13
N PHE A 30 -0.74 -2.39 -2.06
CA PHE A 30 -1.09 -3.77 -1.79
C PHE A 30 -2.35 -4.15 -2.57
N LEU A 31 -2.28 -5.22 -3.35
CA LEU A 31 -3.40 -5.70 -4.17
C LEU A 31 -4.39 -6.50 -3.32
N CYS A 32 -5.46 -5.86 -2.87
CA CYS A 32 -6.40 -6.44 -1.92
C CYS A 32 -7.21 -7.61 -2.47
N GLN A 33 -7.35 -7.73 -3.80
CA GLN A 33 -7.97 -8.90 -4.42
C GLN A 33 -7.13 -10.19 -4.26
N GLU A 34 -5.83 -10.07 -4.01
CA GLU A 34 -4.95 -11.22 -3.78
C GLU A 34 -4.63 -11.46 -2.31
N MET A 35 -4.95 -10.48 -1.47
CA MET A 35 -4.61 -10.42 -0.04
C MET A 35 -5.76 -9.83 0.80
N PRO A 36 -7.00 -10.35 0.69
CA PRO A 36 -8.16 -9.70 1.28
C PRO A 36 -8.10 -9.58 2.81
N ASP A 37 -7.59 -10.58 3.52
CA ASP A 37 -7.49 -10.54 4.99
C ASP A 37 -6.36 -9.60 5.45
N ILE A 38 -5.26 -9.51 4.70
CA ILE A 38 -4.18 -8.53 4.94
C ILE A 38 -4.72 -7.11 4.81
N CYS A 39 -5.37 -6.80 3.68
CA CYS A 39 -5.94 -5.47 3.46
C CYS A 39 -7.01 -5.14 4.50
N THR A 40 -7.83 -6.10 4.89
CA THR A 40 -8.83 -5.94 5.94
C THR A 40 -8.17 -5.49 7.25
N ASN A 41 -7.12 -6.18 7.69
CA ASN A 41 -6.37 -5.80 8.90
C ASN A 41 -5.78 -4.38 8.80
N MET A 42 -5.13 -4.09 7.68
CA MET A 42 -4.48 -2.79 7.48
C MET A 42 -5.49 -1.64 7.39
N CYS A 43 -6.62 -1.83 6.70
CA CYS A 43 -7.70 -0.85 6.62
C CYS A 43 -8.35 -0.60 7.99
N TRP A 44 -8.51 -1.65 8.79
CA TRP A 44 -8.90 -1.50 10.21
C TRP A 44 -7.87 -0.68 10.98
N ALA A 45 -6.59 -1.00 10.86
CA ALA A 45 -5.52 -0.34 11.61
C ALA A 45 -5.42 1.16 11.30
N VAL A 46 -5.58 1.56 10.03
CA VAL A 46 -5.47 2.97 9.64
C VAL A 46 -6.74 3.78 9.90
N ARG A 47 -7.92 3.15 9.91
CA ARG A 47 -9.20 3.88 10.08
C ARG A 47 -9.88 3.67 11.43
N CYS A 48 -9.94 2.42 11.89
CA CYS A 48 -10.82 1.98 12.95
C CYS A 48 -10.11 1.76 14.30
N ALA A 49 -8.81 1.43 14.28
CA ALA A 49 -8.03 1.17 15.49
C ALA A 49 -7.94 2.39 16.42
N LYS A 50 -7.53 2.14 17.68
CA LYS A 50 -7.36 3.19 18.69
C LYS A 50 -6.00 3.04 19.41
N PRO A 51 -5.06 3.98 19.18
CA PRO A 51 -5.10 5.00 18.12
C PRO A 51 -5.07 4.35 16.73
N THR A 52 -5.42 5.15 15.72
CA THR A 52 -5.21 4.77 14.31
C THR A 52 -3.75 4.93 13.92
N PHE A 53 -3.34 4.15 12.92
CA PHE A 53 -1.98 4.20 12.38
C PHE A 53 -1.91 4.97 11.06
N SER A 54 -0.78 5.61 10.81
CA SER A 54 -0.51 6.34 9.55
C SER A 54 -0.22 5.38 8.40
N GLN A 55 -0.69 5.70 7.20
CA GLN A 55 -0.26 5.01 5.97
C GLN A 55 1.18 5.37 5.54
N GLN A 56 1.77 6.41 6.13
CA GLN A 56 3.17 6.74 5.94
C GLN A 56 4.01 6.04 7.01
N LEU A 57 4.93 5.19 6.54
CA LEU A 57 5.76 4.34 7.37
C LEU A 57 7.24 4.59 7.09
N THR A 58 8.10 4.21 8.03
CA THR A 58 9.55 4.37 7.91
C THR A 58 10.26 3.06 8.20
N LEU A 59 10.97 2.53 7.20
CA LEU A 59 11.82 1.36 7.38
C LEU A 59 12.97 1.68 8.36
N ASP A 60 13.08 0.88 9.41
CA ASP A 60 14.16 0.99 10.40
C ASP A 60 15.10 -0.22 10.43
N TYR A 61 14.85 -1.20 9.55
CA TYR A 61 15.71 -2.36 9.30
C TYR A 61 16.12 -3.08 10.59
N PRO A 62 15.15 -3.60 11.36
CA PRO A 62 15.43 -4.25 12.64
C PRO A 62 16.26 -5.52 12.43
N SER A 63 16.95 -5.97 13.49
CA SER A 63 17.47 -7.34 13.54
C SER A 63 16.32 -8.34 13.55
N ASP A 64 16.60 -9.59 13.16
CA ASP A 64 15.58 -10.65 13.16
C ASP A 64 14.95 -10.88 14.55
N ASP A 65 15.74 -10.73 15.62
CA ASP A 65 15.26 -10.84 16.99
C ASP A 65 14.33 -9.68 17.38
N LEU A 66 14.68 -8.44 17.02
CA LEU A 66 13.82 -7.29 17.26
C LEU A 66 12.53 -7.38 16.43
N ARG A 67 12.63 -7.83 15.17
CA ARG A 67 11.48 -8.07 14.31
C ARG A 67 10.54 -9.13 14.92
N ARG A 68 11.10 -10.23 15.44
CA ARG A 68 10.35 -11.29 16.12
C ARG A 68 9.67 -10.75 17.38
N GLN A 69 10.39 -10.00 18.20
CA GLN A 69 9.86 -9.37 19.40
C GLN A 69 8.67 -8.45 19.08
N ARG A 70 8.76 -7.63 18.03
CA ARG A 70 7.68 -6.74 17.56
C ARG A 70 6.42 -7.52 17.15
N LEU A 71 6.60 -8.63 16.44
CA LEU A 71 5.50 -9.52 16.08
C LEU A 71 4.87 -10.16 17.33
N GLU A 72 5.67 -10.67 18.25
CA GLU A 72 5.18 -11.28 19.49
C GLU A 72 4.37 -10.28 20.34
N SER A 73 4.84 -9.03 20.45
CA SER A 73 4.13 -7.96 21.17
C SER A 73 2.83 -7.51 20.49
N SER A 74 2.58 -7.87 19.23
CA SER A 74 1.35 -7.48 18.52
C SER A 74 0.15 -8.40 18.78
N GLY A 75 0.31 -9.46 19.60
CA GLY A 75 -0.76 -10.44 19.86
C GLY A 75 -0.70 -11.70 18.98
N CYS A 76 0.31 -11.80 18.11
CA CYS A 76 0.47 -12.90 17.15
C CYS A 76 0.54 -14.32 17.73
N ALA A 77 0.77 -14.46 19.04
CA ALA A 77 0.83 -15.76 19.70
C ALA A 77 -0.48 -16.58 19.55
N ARG A 78 -1.61 -15.91 19.29
CA ARG A 78 -2.93 -16.56 19.18
C ARG A 78 -3.18 -17.27 17.84
N CYS A 79 -2.49 -16.87 16.78
CA CYS A 79 -2.60 -17.56 15.49
C CYS A 79 -2.02 -18.98 15.54
N ALA A 80 -1.10 -19.25 16.48
CA ALA A 80 -0.53 -20.57 16.68
C ALA A 80 -1.34 -21.47 17.65
N SER A 81 -2.14 -20.89 18.56
CA SER A 81 -2.76 -21.62 19.68
C SER A 81 -4.23 -22.01 19.46
N ASN A 82 -4.94 -21.38 18.54
CA ASN A 82 -6.33 -21.74 18.21
C ASN A 82 -6.41 -22.95 17.28
N ALA A 83 -6.07 -24.15 17.79
CA ALA A 83 -5.92 -25.42 17.07
C ALA A 83 -7.24 -26.02 16.48
N THR A 84 -8.04 -25.25 15.75
CA THR A 84 -8.98 -25.79 14.76
C THR A 84 -8.25 -25.98 13.43
N VAL A 85 -8.69 -26.94 12.59
CA VAL A 85 -7.98 -27.36 11.36
C VAL A 85 -7.72 -26.20 10.39
N SER A 86 -8.57 -25.18 10.39
CA SER A 86 -8.44 -23.94 9.61
C SER A 86 -7.30 -23.03 10.08
N ALA A 87 -6.95 -23.03 11.37
CA ALA A 87 -5.91 -22.15 11.92
C ALA A 87 -4.48 -22.65 11.72
N ARG A 88 -4.28 -23.93 11.35
CA ARG A 88 -2.93 -24.51 11.17
C ARG A 88 -2.13 -23.90 10.01
N ASN A 89 -2.82 -23.21 9.09
CA ASN A 89 -2.21 -22.55 7.94
C ASN A 89 -2.26 -21.02 8.01
N ASP A 90 -2.67 -20.47 9.15
CA ASP A 90 -2.72 -19.04 9.34
C ASP A 90 -1.34 -18.50 9.72
N ALA A 91 -0.98 -17.37 9.13
CA ALA A 91 0.12 -16.53 9.54
C ALA A 91 -0.42 -15.35 10.35
N CYS A 92 0.43 -14.72 11.15
CA CYS A 92 0.05 -13.49 11.80
C CYS A 92 0.42 -12.30 10.93
N ASN A 93 -0.57 -11.47 10.62
CA ASN A 93 -0.35 -10.15 10.07
C ASN A 93 -0.34 -9.10 11.19
N ALA A 94 0.60 -8.15 11.14
CA ALA A 94 0.66 -7.02 12.05
C ALA A 94 0.80 -5.70 11.28
N TYR A 95 0.09 -4.67 11.75
CA TYR A 95 0.21 -3.31 11.25
C TYR A 95 0.32 -2.30 12.41
N PRO A 96 1.31 -1.39 12.42
CA PRO A 96 2.38 -1.22 11.43
C PRO A 96 3.31 -2.45 11.31
N PHE A 97 4.01 -2.56 10.18
CA PHE A 97 4.85 -3.73 9.92
C PHE A 97 6.01 -3.81 10.92
N PRO A 98 6.43 -5.01 11.35
CA PRO A 98 7.54 -5.14 12.29
C PRO A 98 8.87 -4.60 11.73
N ASP A 99 8.97 -4.40 10.42
CA ASP A 99 10.10 -3.83 9.70
C ASP A 99 10.14 -2.28 9.72
N THR A 100 9.18 -1.62 10.39
CA THR A 100 9.07 -0.16 10.44
C THR A 100 9.14 0.40 11.87
N SER A 101 9.57 1.65 12.02
CA SER A 101 9.70 2.31 13.33
C SER A 101 8.36 2.54 14.03
N GLU A 102 7.27 2.64 13.28
CA GLU A 102 5.91 2.82 13.81
C GLU A 102 5.42 1.57 14.56
N SER A 103 6.04 0.41 14.37
CA SER A 103 5.71 -0.81 15.12
C SER A 103 6.13 -0.77 16.60
N VAL A 104 6.96 0.20 17.00
CA VAL A 104 7.46 0.36 18.38
C VAL A 104 7.10 1.71 19.01
N SER A 105 6.36 2.58 18.31
CA SER A 105 6.04 3.89 18.85
C SER A 105 5.17 3.76 20.10
N SER A 106 5.78 4.10 21.25
CA SER A 106 5.25 4.01 22.60
C SER A 106 3.81 4.51 22.70
N ASN A 107 2.93 3.67 23.24
CA ASN A 107 1.51 3.88 23.61
C ASN A 107 0.46 3.26 22.66
N ALA A 108 0.84 2.59 21.57
CA ALA A 108 -0.11 1.86 20.74
C ALA A 108 0.48 0.50 20.33
N SER A 109 -0.14 -0.59 20.74
CA SER A 109 0.15 -1.91 20.20
C SER A 109 -0.32 -1.98 18.75
N ALA A 110 0.51 -2.56 17.89
CA ALA A 110 0.16 -2.87 16.51
C ALA A 110 -1.15 -3.68 16.47
N VAL A 111 -1.95 -3.47 15.43
CA VAL A 111 -3.13 -4.29 15.17
C VAL A 111 -2.68 -5.58 14.51
N SER A 112 -3.09 -6.72 15.06
CA SER A 112 -2.84 -8.02 14.46
C SER A 112 -4.10 -8.75 14.01
N ARG A 113 -3.95 -9.63 13.02
CA ARG A 113 -4.99 -10.53 12.50
C ARG A 113 -4.36 -11.82 12.03
N CYS A 114 -5.01 -12.95 12.29
CA CYS A 114 -4.63 -14.22 11.67
C CYS A 114 -5.15 -14.28 10.23
N VAL A 115 -4.26 -14.52 9.28
CA VAL A 115 -4.50 -14.44 7.84
C VAL A 115 -3.96 -15.68 7.12
N PRO A 116 -4.45 -16.05 5.92
CA PRO A 116 -3.87 -17.15 5.16
C PRO A 116 -2.38 -16.90 4.85
N ARG A 117 -1.54 -17.91 5.07
CA ARG A 117 -0.08 -17.83 4.88
C ARG A 117 0.35 -17.36 3.48
N GLU A 118 -0.41 -17.72 2.46
CA GLU A 118 -0.15 -17.28 1.08
C GLU A 118 -0.27 -15.76 0.93
N GLN A 119 -1.23 -15.12 1.62
CA GLN A 119 -1.38 -13.67 1.61
C GLN A 119 -0.23 -12.99 2.37
N GLN A 120 0.16 -13.53 3.52
CA GLN A 120 1.30 -13.01 4.29
C GLN A 120 2.61 -13.13 3.49
N THR A 121 2.81 -14.22 2.75
CA THR A 121 4.00 -14.42 1.91
C THR A 121 4.09 -13.36 0.81
N LYS A 122 2.97 -13.00 0.17
CA LYS A 122 2.92 -11.93 -0.84
C LYS A 122 3.25 -10.57 -0.23
N GLN A 123 2.66 -10.24 0.92
CA GLN A 123 2.98 -8.98 1.62
C GLN A 123 4.46 -8.92 2.02
N ASP A 124 4.99 -10.00 2.60
CA ASP A 124 6.40 -10.07 3.01
C ASP A 124 7.34 -9.90 1.81
N ALA A 125 7.01 -10.49 0.65
CA ALA A 125 7.76 -10.30 -0.58
C ALA A 125 7.71 -8.84 -1.06
N ASP A 126 6.53 -8.24 -1.10
CA ASP A 126 6.30 -6.85 -1.49
C ASP A 126 7.12 -5.88 -0.60
N VAL A 127 7.07 -6.05 0.73
CA VAL A 127 7.84 -5.25 1.69
C VAL A 127 9.35 -5.51 1.59
N ALA A 128 9.79 -6.76 1.41
CA ALA A 128 11.20 -7.09 1.31
C ALA A 128 11.85 -6.55 0.03
N ILE A 129 11.12 -6.59 -1.10
CA ILE A 129 11.58 -6.00 -2.38
C ILE A 129 11.72 -4.48 -2.22
N LEU A 130 10.74 -3.83 -1.60
CA LEU A 130 10.81 -2.40 -1.28
C LEU A 130 12.03 -2.08 -0.40
N ALA A 131 12.20 -2.81 0.69
CA ALA A 131 13.30 -2.62 1.62
C ALA A 131 14.67 -2.84 0.96
N LYS A 132 14.80 -3.83 0.07
CA LYS A 132 16.01 -4.06 -0.73
C LYS A 132 16.34 -2.85 -1.59
N LYS A 133 15.36 -2.29 -2.31
CA LYS A 133 15.53 -1.07 -3.13
C LYS A 133 15.92 0.13 -2.29
N PHE A 134 15.29 0.30 -1.14
CA PHE A 134 15.51 1.44 -0.25
C PHE A 134 16.90 1.43 0.40
N ARG A 135 17.42 0.24 0.72
CA ARG A 135 18.81 0.09 1.16
C ARG A 135 19.82 0.58 0.12
N GLN A 136 19.50 0.45 -1.18
CA GLN A 136 20.38 0.89 -2.27
C GLN A 136 20.30 2.41 -2.48
N THR A 137 19.13 3.01 -2.32
CA THR A 137 18.91 4.45 -2.54
C THR A 137 19.11 5.31 -1.30
N GLY A 138 19.17 4.70 -0.11
CA GLY A 138 19.22 5.40 1.18
C GLY A 138 17.85 5.91 1.66
N GLN A 139 16.78 5.68 0.88
CA GLN A 139 15.42 6.03 1.28
C GLN A 139 14.93 5.16 2.44
N ARG A 140 14.01 5.68 3.25
CA ARG A 140 13.42 4.96 4.40
C ARG A 140 11.92 5.14 4.52
N SER A 141 11.40 6.33 4.21
CA SER A 141 9.98 6.61 4.30
C SER A 141 9.26 6.24 3.01
N PHE A 142 8.09 5.64 3.15
CA PHE A 142 7.21 5.22 2.07
C PHE A 142 5.76 5.32 2.52
N ARG A 143 4.84 5.44 1.56
CA ARG A 143 3.41 5.26 1.83
C ARG A 143 2.96 3.86 1.42
N ILE A 144 1.93 3.40 2.10
CA ILE A 144 1.15 2.25 1.67
C ILE A 144 -0.20 2.70 1.09
N ASN A 145 -0.64 2.05 0.02
CA ASN A 145 -1.95 2.26 -0.60
C ASN A 145 -2.69 0.92 -0.73
N PHE A 146 -4.03 0.97 -0.85
CA PHE A 146 -4.87 -0.22 -0.97
C PHE A 146 -5.45 -0.35 -2.37
N GLY A 147 -4.92 -1.27 -3.18
CA GLY A 147 -5.39 -1.53 -4.55
C GLY A 147 -6.59 -2.47 -4.58
N ASN A 148 -7.58 -2.16 -5.41
CA ASN A 148 -8.88 -2.84 -5.51
C ASN A 148 -9.54 -3.10 -4.15
N PRO A 149 -9.77 -2.05 -3.33
CA PRO A 149 -10.31 -2.17 -1.97
C PRO A 149 -11.72 -2.78 -1.91
N GLY A 150 -12.45 -2.87 -3.03
CA GLY A 150 -13.76 -3.51 -3.10
C GLY A 150 -13.77 -4.99 -3.46
N ALA A 151 -12.61 -5.62 -3.64
CA ALA A 151 -12.51 -7.03 -3.97
C ALA A 151 -13.19 -7.93 -2.91
N ALA A 152 -13.72 -9.08 -3.34
CA ALA A 152 -14.45 -9.99 -2.47
C ALA A 152 -13.62 -10.37 -1.22
N GLY A 153 -14.27 -10.36 -0.06
CA GLY A 153 -13.62 -10.68 1.23
C GLY A 153 -12.88 -9.53 1.89
N VAL A 154 -12.56 -8.43 1.18
CA VAL A 154 -11.97 -7.23 1.78
C VAL A 154 -13.03 -6.50 2.61
N LYS A 155 -12.71 -6.12 3.84
CA LYS A 155 -13.56 -5.26 4.68
C LYS A 155 -12.85 -3.98 5.07
N TYR A 156 -13.64 -3.00 5.47
CA TYR A 156 -13.21 -1.71 5.96
C TYR A 156 -12.36 -0.89 4.99
N CYS A 157 -12.13 -1.26 3.72
CA CYS A 157 -11.32 -0.43 2.82
C CYS A 157 -12.16 0.56 2.00
N LEU A 158 -13.49 0.53 2.12
CA LEU A 158 -14.44 1.40 1.41
C LEU A 158 -15.30 2.23 2.36
N SER A 159 -14.77 2.57 3.54
CA SER A 159 -15.51 3.37 4.54
C SER A 159 -16.71 2.66 5.18
N GLU A 160 -16.70 1.33 5.22
CA GLU A 160 -17.68 0.54 5.98
C GLU A 160 -17.66 0.89 7.48
N PRO A 161 -18.73 0.62 8.25
CA PRO A 161 -18.72 0.81 9.70
C PRO A 161 -17.54 0.08 10.39
N CYS A 162 -16.96 0.72 11.41
CA CYS A 162 -15.89 0.14 12.22
C CYS A 162 -16.47 -0.84 13.25
N GLU A 163 -16.97 -1.97 12.76
CA GLU A 163 -17.45 -3.10 13.55
C GLU A 163 -16.49 -4.28 13.37
N ASN A 164 -15.66 -4.56 14.37
CA ASN A 164 -14.67 -5.64 14.34
C ASN A 164 -15.38 -6.97 14.09
N ASP A 165 -14.82 -7.81 13.23
CA ASP A 165 -15.33 -9.15 12.93
C ASP A 165 -14.77 -10.22 13.88
N ASP A 166 -14.30 -9.79 15.05
CA ASP A 166 -13.62 -10.55 16.09
C ASP A 166 -12.29 -11.19 15.66
N ARG A 167 -11.68 -10.68 14.58
CA ARG A 167 -10.38 -11.16 14.08
C ARG A 167 -9.27 -10.12 14.14
N GLU A 168 -9.58 -8.83 14.32
CA GLU A 168 -8.57 -7.82 14.64
C GLU A 168 -8.31 -7.77 16.14
N GLU A 169 -7.04 -7.76 16.54
CA GLU A 169 -6.59 -7.64 17.92
C GLU A 169 -5.73 -6.40 18.13
N GLN A 170 -5.91 -5.74 19.28
CA GLN A 170 -5.11 -4.60 19.76
C GLN A 170 -5.13 -4.64 21.30
N GLU A 171 -4.04 -4.29 21.99
CA GLU A 171 -3.97 -4.37 23.46
C GLU A 171 -4.92 -3.38 24.15
N GLU A 172 -5.23 -2.23 23.53
CA GLU A 172 -6.28 -1.33 24.01
C GLU A 172 -7.66 -1.76 23.51
N ALA A 173 -8.68 -1.71 24.37
CA ALA A 173 -10.02 -2.16 24.06
C ALA A 173 -10.56 -1.50 22.77
N LEU A 174 -10.87 -2.35 21.79
CA LEU A 174 -11.41 -1.97 20.49
C LEU A 174 -12.80 -1.34 20.70
N GLN A 175 -12.88 -0.02 20.63
CA GLN A 175 -14.14 0.71 20.74
C GLN A 175 -14.77 0.92 19.37
N LYS A 176 -16.10 0.75 19.28
CA LYS A 176 -16.87 1.12 18.09
C LYS A 176 -16.68 2.62 17.80
N ARG A 177 -16.07 2.94 16.66
CA ARG A 177 -15.95 4.33 16.18
C ARG A 177 -17.17 4.67 15.33
N ALA A 178 -18.02 5.58 15.82
CA ALA A 178 -19.18 6.06 15.07
C ALA A 178 -18.82 7.05 13.93
N LEU A 179 -17.61 7.62 13.95
CA LEU A 179 -17.15 8.65 12.99
C LEU A 179 -15.66 8.48 12.67
N ALA A 180 -15.31 7.40 11.96
CA ALA A 180 -13.97 7.29 11.39
C ALA A 180 -13.92 8.07 10.06
N ALA A 181 -12.79 8.73 9.79
CA ALA A 181 -12.62 9.46 8.53
C ALA A 181 -12.72 8.47 7.34
N PRO A 182 -13.45 8.84 6.27
CA PRO A 182 -13.63 7.94 5.14
C PRO A 182 -12.34 7.83 4.33
N PHE A 183 -12.14 6.66 3.71
CA PHE A 183 -11.19 6.54 2.62
C PHE A 183 -11.67 7.36 1.41
N ARG A 184 -10.71 7.94 0.73
CA ARG A 184 -10.84 8.46 -0.62
C ARG A 184 -10.48 7.35 -1.60
N VAL A 185 -11.23 7.24 -2.69
CA VAL A 185 -11.02 6.19 -3.69
C VAL A 185 -10.67 6.83 -5.02
N PHE A 186 -9.57 6.39 -5.62
CA PHE A 186 -9.02 6.95 -6.84
C PHE A 186 -9.02 5.91 -7.95
N MET A 187 -9.31 6.32 -9.17
CA MET A 187 -9.13 5.49 -10.36
C MET A 187 -7.74 5.72 -10.93
N THR A 188 -7.10 4.64 -11.39
CA THR A 188 -5.74 4.70 -11.94
C THR A 188 -5.71 4.43 -13.45
N ASN A 189 -4.57 4.71 -14.09
CA ASN A 189 -4.38 4.52 -15.53
C ASN A 189 -4.50 3.04 -15.94
N SER A 190 -4.14 2.11 -15.07
CA SER A 190 -4.36 0.67 -15.30
C SER A 190 -5.82 0.23 -15.18
N GLY A 191 -6.73 1.10 -14.77
CA GLY A 191 -8.14 0.78 -14.52
C GLY A 191 -8.44 0.23 -13.13
N MET A 192 -7.41 0.05 -12.29
CA MET A 192 -7.51 -0.27 -10.87
C MET A 192 -8.17 0.88 -10.09
N THR A 193 -8.69 0.56 -8.91
CA THR A 193 -9.07 1.57 -7.90
C THR A 193 -8.13 1.52 -6.70
N VAL A 194 -7.77 2.66 -6.12
CA VAL A 194 -6.90 2.77 -4.94
C VAL A 194 -7.65 3.47 -3.81
N ALA A 195 -7.68 2.90 -2.61
CA ALA A 195 -8.12 3.59 -1.41
C ALA A 195 -6.92 4.19 -0.65
N SER A 196 -7.10 5.44 -0.19
CA SER A 196 -6.13 6.19 0.64
C SER A 196 -6.86 7.13 1.58
N MET A 197 -6.31 7.35 2.78
CA MET A 197 -6.77 8.36 3.74
C MET A 197 -6.36 9.77 3.29
N ASP A 198 -5.31 9.87 2.49
CA ASP A 198 -4.74 11.13 2.02
C ASP A 198 -5.22 11.49 0.61
N ASP A 199 -5.15 12.78 0.29
CA ASP A 199 -5.25 13.24 -1.09
C ASP A 199 -4.04 12.78 -1.87
N LEU A 200 -4.25 11.89 -2.85
CA LEU A 200 -3.17 11.55 -3.78
C LEU A 200 -3.03 12.63 -4.87
N GLY A 201 -4.07 13.42 -5.16
CA GLY A 201 -4.06 14.35 -6.29
C GLY A 201 -4.10 13.63 -7.64
N ALA A 202 -4.39 14.40 -8.70
CA ALA A 202 -4.24 13.90 -10.08
C ALA A 202 -2.75 13.72 -10.43
N ASP A 203 -2.43 12.76 -11.29
CA ASP A 203 -1.08 12.43 -11.78
C ASP A 203 -0.09 11.87 -10.75
N TYR A 204 -0.54 11.67 -9.51
CA TYR A 204 0.27 10.97 -8.51
C TYR A 204 0.62 9.57 -8.97
N SER A 205 1.91 9.31 -9.07
CA SER A 205 2.49 8.09 -9.62
C SER A 205 3.06 7.24 -8.50
N PHE A 206 2.84 5.94 -8.56
CA PHE A 206 3.31 5.01 -7.54
C PHE A 206 3.72 3.68 -8.17
N THR A 207 4.51 2.91 -7.42
CA THR A 207 4.91 1.57 -7.81
C THR A 207 3.97 0.54 -7.20
N ARG A 208 3.66 -0.50 -7.97
CA ARG A 208 2.98 -1.67 -7.42
C ARG A 208 3.35 -2.93 -8.17
N ARG A 209 3.10 -4.06 -7.52
CA ARG A 209 3.14 -5.35 -8.18
C ARG A 209 2.01 -5.44 -9.21
N VAL A 210 2.26 -6.15 -10.31
CA VAL A 210 1.25 -6.52 -11.30
C VAL A 210 0.46 -7.70 -10.76
N GLY A 211 -0.87 -7.62 -10.81
CA GLY A 211 -1.73 -8.70 -10.35
C GLY A 211 -1.60 -9.95 -11.22
N ALA A 212 -1.79 -11.14 -10.63
CA ALA A 212 -1.62 -12.41 -11.32
C ALA A 212 -2.50 -12.57 -12.57
N GLU A 213 -3.71 -11.99 -12.55
CA GLU A 213 -4.67 -12.03 -13.67
C GLU A 213 -4.77 -10.68 -14.41
N GLU A 214 -3.91 -9.73 -14.06
CA GLU A 214 -3.99 -8.38 -14.58
C GLU A 214 -3.47 -8.27 -16.01
N LYS A 215 -4.26 -7.64 -16.88
CA LYS A 215 -3.86 -7.33 -18.25
C LYS A 215 -3.57 -5.83 -18.36
N LEU A 216 -2.30 -5.49 -18.43
CA LEU A 216 -1.84 -4.12 -18.61
C LEU A 216 -1.74 -3.74 -20.09
N SER A 217 -1.81 -2.43 -20.36
CA SER A 217 -1.52 -1.88 -21.69
C SER A 217 -0.10 -2.26 -22.12
N PRO A 218 0.16 -2.55 -23.41
CA PRO A 218 1.52 -2.74 -23.94
C PRO A 218 2.45 -1.54 -23.71
N GLN A 219 1.89 -0.36 -23.44
CA GLN A 219 2.64 0.87 -23.17
C GLN A 219 2.95 1.06 -21.68
N ALA A 220 2.48 0.16 -20.79
CA ALA A 220 2.73 0.27 -19.36
C ALA A 220 4.23 0.13 -19.06
N GLN A 221 4.75 1.02 -18.21
CA GLN A 221 6.13 0.95 -17.76
C GLN A 221 6.27 -0.17 -16.72
N MET A 222 6.71 -1.34 -17.19
CA MET A 222 6.89 -2.53 -16.37
C MET A 222 8.35 -2.91 -16.21
N TRP A 223 8.67 -3.55 -15.09
CA TRP A 223 9.95 -4.22 -14.87
C TRP A 223 9.74 -5.47 -14.03
N GLN A 224 10.81 -6.25 -13.84
CA GLN A 224 10.78 -7.46 -13.03
C GLN A 224 11.86 -7.41 -11.97
N GLU A 225 11.55 -7.94 -10.80
CA GLU A 225 12.47 -8.12 -9.68
C GLU A 225 12.53 -9.60 -9.31
N ASP A 226 13.74 -10.10 -9.11
CA ASP A 226 13.96 -11.45 -8.56
C ASP A 226 14.05 -11.37 -7.03
N PHE A 227 13.22 -12.16 -6.35
CA PHE A 227 13.23 -12.31 -4.91
C PHE A 227 13.05 -13.78 -4.51
N LYS A 228 14.03 -14.33 -3.77
CA LYS A 228 14.05 -15.73 -3.32
C LYS A 228 13.81 -16.78 -4.43
N GLY A 229 14.27 -16.49 -5.65
CA GLY A 229 14.13 -17.39 -6.81
C GLY A 229 12.80 -17.26 -7.55
N GLU A 230 11.92 -16.36 -7.13
CA GLU A 230 10.68 -16.02 -7.81
C GLU A 230 10.78 -14.66 -8.52
N ARG A 231 10.11 -14.53 -9.66
CA ARG A 231 10.05 -13.30 -10.46
C ARG A 231 8.76 -12.55 -10.15
N TYR A 232 8.90 -11.29 -9.76
CA TYR A 232 7.80 -10.39 -9.46
C TYR A 232 7.76 -9.30 -10.53
N ALA A 233 6.63 -9.16 -11.22
CA ALA A 233 6.41 -8.07 -12.16
C ALA A 233 5.88 -6.84 -11.43
N PHE A 234 6.43 -5.67 -11.76
CA PHE A 234 6.02 -4.38 -11.21
C PHE A 234 5.65 -3.41 -12.33
N VAL A 235 4.84 -2.43 -11.99
CA VAL A 235 4.39 -1.38 -12.90
C VAL A 235 4.38 -0.02 -12.18
N THR A 236 4.74 1.03 -12.91
CA THR A 236 4.44 2.40 -12.52
C THR A 236 3.01 2.70 -12.96
N ASP A 237 2.14 2.98 -12.00
CA ASP A 237 0.76 3.37 -12.24
C ASP A 237 0.54 4.80 -11.73
N SER A 238 -0.52 5.45 -12.17
CA SER A 238 -0.82 6.81 -11.72
C SER A 238 -2.30 7.06 -11.53
N VAL A 239 -2.61 7.93 -10.58
CA VAL A 239 -3.97 8.39 -10.30
C VAL A 239 -4.46 9.26 -11.45
N VAL A 240 -5.61 8.89 -12.00
CA VAL A 240 -6.33 9.66 -13.02
C VAL A 240 -7.24 10.69 -12.36
N ARG A 241 -8.04 10.23 -11.38
CA ARG A 241 -9.00 11.06 -10.65
C ARG A 241 -9.52 10.37 -9.40
N GLU A 242 -10.08 11.16 -8.51
CA GLU A 242 -10.93 10.66 -7.43
C GLU A 242 -12.29 10.18 -7.97
N MET A 243 -12.84 9.15 -7.34
CA MET A 243 -14.15 8.58 -7.61
C MET A 243 -15.18 9.13 -6.63
N ASN A 244 -16.40 9.35 -7.11
CA ASN A 244 -17.50 9.68 -6.22
C ASN A 244 -18.17 8.42 -5.62
N ALA A 245 -19.00 8.61 -4.60
CA ALA A 245 -19.67 7.51 -3.89
C ALA A 245 -20.56 6.63 -4.78
N ALA A 246 -21.18 7.17 -5.85
CA ALA A 246 -21.99 6.35 -6.77
C ALA A 246 -21.11 5.43 -7.62
N GLU A 247 -19.96 5.92 -8.08
CA GLU A 247 -19.00 5.14 -8.85
C GLU A 247 -18.36 4.02 -8.03
N ILE A 248 -18.04 4.30 -6.76
CA ILE A 248 -17.52 3.31 -5.83
C ILE A 248 -18.52 2.15 -5.72
N ARG A 249 -19.79 2.45 -5.38
CA ARG A 249 -20.84 1.43 -5.26
C ARG A 249 -21.05 0.62 -6.53
N GLY A 250 -21.05 1.30 -7.69
CA GLY A 250 -21.21 0.66 -9.00
C GLY A 250 -20.08 -0.30 -9.36
N LYS A 251 -18.82 0.02 -9.00
CA LYS A 251 -17.66 -0.84 -9.29
C LYS A 251 -17.52 -2.00 -8.32
N THR A 252 -17.91 -1.83 -7.06
CA THR A 252 -17.62 -2.80 -6.00
C THR A 252 -18.82 -3.69 -5.67
N GLY A 253 -20.01 -3.34 -6.15
CA GLY A 253 -21.25 -4.08 -5.90
C GLY A 253 -21.71 -4.02 -4.44
N ARG A 254 -21.26 -2.99 -3.70
CA ARG A 254 -21.57 -2.76 -2.28
C ARG A 254 -22.07 -1.35 -2.06
#